data_AF-A0A7Y0SEY9-F1
#
_entry.id   AF-A0A7Y0SEY9-F1
#
_cell.length_a   1.000
_cell.length_b   1.000
_cell.length_c   1.000
_cell.angle_alpha   90.00
_cell.angle_beta   90.00
_cell.angle_gamma   90.00
#
_symmetry.space_group_name_H-M   'P 1'
#
loop_
_entity.id
_entity.type
_entity.pdbx_description
1 polymer ?
#
loop_
_entity_poly.entity_id
_entity_poly.type
_entity_poly.pdbx_seq_one_letter_code
_entity_poly.pdbx_strand_id
1 'polypeptide(L)' 'MRPYLKYVVPTLIPLLVWLMPLSAFPFGGITLVQQRVIAIFLLAALCWVFEPIPIYATSVVIIVLELLLV' A
#
# COMPACT_ATOMS: atom_id res chain seq x y z
N MET A 1 8.56 8.36 19.46
CA MET A 1 8.17 7.34 18.47
C MET A 1 9.45 6.67 17.98
N ARG A 2 9.59 5.34 18.05
CA ARG A 2 10.86 4.66 17.64
C ARG A 2 11.15 4.99 16.17
N PRO A 3 12.37 5.45 15.81
CA PRO A 3 12.67 6.02 14.49
C PRO A 3 12.48 5.05 13.32
N TYR A 4 12.39 3.75 13.59
CA TYR A 4 12.17 2.71 12.59
C TYR A 4 10.70 2.58 12.15
N LEU A 5 9.74 3.00 12.99
CA LEU A 5 8.31 2.78 12.72
C LEU A 5 7.83 3.53 11.48
N LYS A 6 8.43 4.70 11.16
CA LYS A 6 8.08 5.48 9.96
C LYS A 6 8.38 4.74 8.65
N TYR A 7 9.28 3.76 8.65
CA TYR A 7 9.57 2.94 7.47
C TYR A 7 8.82 1.61 7.52
N VAL A 8 8.83 0.97 8.70
CA VAL A 8 8.28 -0.37 8.87
C VAL A 8 6.76 -0.40 8.65
N VAL A 9 6.02 0.59 9.19
CA VAL A 9 4.56 0.62 9.13
C VAL A 9 4.04 0.84 7.70
N PRO A 10 4.51 1.87 6.95
CA PRO A 10 4.06 2.09 5.58
C PRO A 10 4.43 0.97 4.61
N THR A 11 5.45 0.15 4.90
CA THR A 11 5.83 -0.95 4.00
C THR A 11 5.13 -2.26 4.35
N LEU A 12 5.07 -2.65 5.63
CA LEU A 12 4.50 -3.93 6.02
C LEU A 12 2.98 -4.01 5.84
N ILE A 13 2.24 -2.96 6.20
CA ILE A 13 0.78 -3.01 6.15
C ILE A 13 0.27 -3.25 4.71
N PRO A 14 0.70 -2.48 3.69
CA PRO A 14 0.33 -2.72 2.30
C PRO A 14 0.78 -4.09 1.79
N LEU A 15 1.98 -4.54 2.19
CA LEU A 15 2.53 -5.83 1.79
C LEU A 15 1.68 -6.98 2.32
N LEU A 16 1.22 -6.90 3.57
CA LEU A 16 0.30 -7.88 4.16
C LEU A 16 -1.01 -7.92 3.37
N VAL A 17 -1.60 -6.77 3.06
CA VAL A 17 -2.83 -6.68 2.27
C VAL A 17 -2.66 -7.27 0.87
N TRP A 18 -1.50 -7.08 0.24
CA TRP A 18 -1.19 -7.67 -1.06
C TRP A 18 -1.00 -9.20 -1.02
N LEU A 19 -0.42 -9.73 0.07
CA LEU A 19 -0.19 -11.17 0.26
C LEU A 19 -1.44 -11.95 0.72
N MET A 20 -2.44 -11.28 1.28
CA MET A 20 -3.67 -11.93 1.72
C MET A 20 -4.46 -12.53 0.54
N PRO A 21 -5.14 -13.67 0.73
CA PRO A 21 -6.05 -14.19 -0.28
C PRO A 21 -7.31 -13.33 -0.38
N LEU A 22 -7.96 -13.32 -1.56
CA LEU A 22 -9.22 -12.59 -1.79
C LEU A 22 -10.34 -13.01 -0.81
N SER A 23 -10.34 -14.26 -0.35
CA SER A 23 -11.28 -14.79 0.64
C SER A 23 -11.11 -14.20 2.05
N ALA A 24 -9.99 -13.54 2.36
CA ALA A 24 -9.78 -12.85 3.63
C ALA A 24 -10.50 -11.50 3.69
N PHE A 25 -10.93 -10.97 2.54
CA PHE A 25 -11.66 -9.72 2.49
C PHE A 25 -13.16 -9.99 2.68
N PRO A 26 -13.84 -9.23 3.56
CA PRO A 26 -15.26 -9.41 3.85
C PRO A 26 -16.19 -8.98 2.68
N PHE A 27 -15.61 -8.46 1.60
CA PHE A 27 -16.33 -8.01 0.42
C PHE A 27 -16.48 -9.16 -0.57
N GLY A 28 -17.70 -9.68 -0.74
CA GLY A 28 -17.98 -10.71 -1.72
C GLY A 28 -17.62 -10.24 -3.13
N GLY A 29 -16.88 -11.07 -3.88
CA GLY A 29 -16.60 -10.83 -5.30
C GLY A 29 -15.53 -9.78 -5.60
N ILE A 30 -14.67 -9.43 -4.65
CA ILE A 30 -13.52 -8.55 -4.92
C ILE A 30 -12.61 -9.16 -5.99
N THR A 31 -12.23 -8.34 -6.98
CA THR A 31 -11.29 -8.76 -8.02
C THR A 31 -9.84 -8.62 -7.55
N LEU A 32 -8.95 -9.36 -8.20
CA LEU A 32 -7.52 -9.29 -7.92
C LEU A 32 -6.95 -7.87 -8.13
N VAL A 33 -7.50 -7.13 -9.10
CA VAL A 33 -7.14 -5.73 -9.35
C VAL A 33 -7.58 -4.82 -8.21
N GLN A 34 -8.82 -4.97 -7.73
CA GLN A 34 -9.33 -4.16 -6.61
C GLN A 34 -8.51 -4.35 -5.33
N GLN A 35 -8.09 -5.58 -5.03
CA GLN A 35 -7.20 -5.84 -3.91
C GLN A 35 -5.86 -5.08 -4.04
N ARG A 36 -5.25 -5.10 -5.23
CA ARG A 36 -3.97 -4.42 -5.50
C ARG A 36 -4.10 -2.90 -5.36
N VAL A 37 -5.19 -2.33 -5.87
CA VAL A 37 -5.50 -0.90 -5.70
C VAL A 37 -5.61 -0.56 -4.22
N ILE A 38 -6.32 -1.35 -3.40
CA ILE A 38 -6.43 -1.12 -1.96
C ILE A 38 -5.04 -1.15 -1.28
N ALA A 39 -4.19 -2.10 -1.64
CA ALA A 39 -2.83 -2.17 -1.11
C ALA A 39 -2.02 -0.91 -1.45
N ILE A 40 -2.06 -0.46 -2.71
CA ILE A 40 -1.35 0.76 -3.17
C ILE A 40 -1.91 2.02 -2.48
N PHE A 41 -3.23 2.11 -2.30
CA PHE A 41 -3.84 3.22 -1.57
C PHE A 41 -3.44 3.27 -0.09
N LEU A 42 -3.35 2.11 0.57
CA LEU A 42 -2.83 2.04 1.94
C LEU A 42 -1.37 2.46 2.02
N LEU A 43 -0.54 2.05 1.05
CA LEU A 43 0.84 2.50 0.94
C LEU A 43 0.92 4.02 0.80
N ALA A 44 0.12 4.60 -0.09
CA ALA A 44 0.03 6.05 -0.30
C ALA A 44 -0.32 6.80 0.99
N ALA A 45 -1.42 6.41 1.64
CA ALA A 45 -1.91 7.03 2.85
C ALA A 45 -0.88 6.98 3.98
N LEU A 46 -0.23 5.83 4.18
CA LEU A 46 0.78 5.66 5.22
C LEU A 46 2.06 6.44 4.90
N CYS A 47 2.52 6.45 3.64
CA CYS A 47 3.69 7.23 3.24
C CYS A 47 3.45 8.75 3.37
N TRP A 48 2.23 9.24 3.13
CA TRP A 48 1.90 10.65 3.36
C TRP A 48 1.82 11.02 4.85
N VAL A 49 1.36 10.11 5.71
CA VAL A 49 1.26 10.37 7.16
C VAL A 49 2.62 10.29 7.86
N PHE A 50 3.43 9.28 7.51
CA PHE A 50 4.71 9.02 8.18
C PHE A 50 5.92 9.68 7.51
N GLU A 51 5.74 10.20 6.30
CA GLU A 51 6.77 10.88 5.50
C GLU A 51 8.14 10.16 5.51
N PRO A 52 8.22 8.84 5.22
CA PRO A 52 9.50 8.14 5.17
C PRO A 52 10.39 8.61 4.01
N ILE A 53 9.75 9.08 2.94
CA ILE A 53 10.35 9.60 1.71
C ILE A 53 9.66 10.92 1.35
N PRO A 54 10.27 11.77 0.49
CA PRO A 54 9.64 13.01 0.04
C PRO A 54 8.26 12.76 -0.60
N ILE A 55 7.32 13.69 -0.41
CA ILE A 55 5.92 13.54 -0.88
C ILE A 55 5.82 13.24 -2.39
N TYR A 56 6.68 13.85 -3.21
CA TYR A 56 6.70 13.62 -4.65
C TYR A 56 7.20 12.21 -5.02
N ALA A 57 8.09 11.63 -4.22
CA ALA A 57 8.59 10.28 -4.42
C ALA A 57 7.49 9.25 -4.15
N THR A 58 6.64 9.50 -3.15
CA THR A 58 5.43 8.70 -2.91
C THR A 58 4.53 8.68 -4.15
N SER A 59 4.30 9.83 -4.80
CA SER A 59 3.52 9.88 -6.05
C SER A 59 4.14 9.07 -7.19
N VAL A 60 5.46 9.14 -7.37
CA VAL A 60 6.16 8.33 -8.38
C VAL A 60 6.04 6.83 -8.08
N VAL A 61 6.19 6.43 -6.82
CA VAL A 61 6.01 5.03 -6.40
C VAL A 61 4.60 4.54 -6.70
N ILE A 62 3.57 5.32 -6.39
CA ILE A 62 2.17 4.97 -6.67
C ILE A 62 1.96 4.75 -8.16
N ILE A 63 2.36 5.71 -9.00
CA ILE A 63 2.19 5.62 -10.47
C ILE A 63 2.91 4.39 -11.04
N VAL A 64 4.14 4.14 -10.61
CA VAL A 64 4.92 2.98 -11.07
C VAL A 64 4.25 1.67 -10.64
N LEU A 65 3.75 1.58 -9.41
CA LEU A 65 3.08 0.38 -8.93
C LEU A 65 1.75 0.15 -9.64
N GLU A 66 0.98 1.21 -9.92
CA GLU A 66 -0.25 1.10 -10.72
C GLU A 66 0.08 0.56 -12.12
N LEU A 67 1.06 1.12 -12.82
CA LEU A 67 1.44 0.64 -14.16
C LEU A 67 1.94 -0.81 -14.20
N LEU A 68 2.53 -1.31 -13.12
CA LEU A 68 3.09 -2.68 -13.05
C LEU A 68 2.10 -3.71 -12.52
N LEU A 69 1.16 -3.31 -11.66
CA LEU A 69 0.32 -4.24 -10.89
C LEU A 69 -1.17 -4.13 -11.22
N VAL A 70 -1.64 -3.04 -11.83
CA VAL A 70 -3.06 -2.80 -12.14
C VAL A 70 -3.28 -2.87 -13.65
#